data_AF-A0A2B1KFY8-F1
#
_entry.id   AF-A0A2B1KFY8-F1
#
_cell.length_a   1.000
_cell.length_b   1.000
_cell.length_c   1.000
_cell.angle_alpha   90.00
_cell.angle_beta   90.00
_cell.angle_gamma   90.00
#
_symmetry.space_group_name_H-M   'P 1'
#
loop_
_entity.id
_entity.type
_entity.pdbx_description
1 polymer ?
#
loop_
_entity_poly.entity_id
_entity_poly.type
_entity_poly.pdbx_seq_one_letter_code
_entity_poly.pdbx_strand_id
1 'polypeptide(L)'
;MEVAEIEGQLSIFDIDETKIKLYEVLKANNYHYEIQSYYLHNDYIGLVKYFYIRTTDNTIIDLCLSEFPEVFVVYEGFTEAQIKKIYRGRLQ
;
A
#
# COMPACT_ATOMS: atom_id res chain seq x y z
N MET A 1 3.77 -37.36 -11.97
CA MET A 1 3.14 -36.39 -12.88
C MET A 1 3.02 -35.12 -12.05
N GLU A 2 3.91 -34.18 -12.32
CA GLU A 2 4.09 -32.95 -11.55
C GLU A 2 2.95 -32.00 -11.91
N VAL A 3 2.14 -31.62 -10.93
CA VAL A 3 1.08 -30.62 -11.15
C VAL A 3 1.78 -29.27 -11.03
N ALA A 4 1.99 -28.63 -12.18
CA ALA A 4 2.52 -27.28 -12.24
C ALA A 4 1.53 -26.34 -11.53
N GLU A 5 1.96 -25.78 -10.41
CA GLU A 5 1.26 -24.70 -9.73
C GLU A 5 1.33 -23.45 -10.60
N ILE A 6 0.15 -23.00 -10.99
CA ILE A 6 -0.13 -21.73 -11.66
C ILE A 6 0.37 -20.56 -10.80
N GLU A 7 1.47 -19.93 -11.22
CA GLU A 7 2.08 -18.72 -10.65
C GLU A 7 1.14 -17.49 -10.73
N GLY A 8 0.08 -17.46 -9.94
CA GLY A 8 -0.84 -16.31 -9.99
C GLY A 8 -1.96 -16.27 -8.96
N GLN A 9 -1.94 -17.11 -7.93
CA GLN A 9 -2.92 -17.02 -6.85
C GLN A 9 -2.21 -16.62 -5.57
N LEU A 10 -2.28 -15.32 -5.23
CA LEU A 10 -1.84 -14.81 -3.92
C LEU A 10 -2.56 -15.61 -2.83
N SER A 11 -1.78 -16.32 -2.02
CA SER A 11 -2.25 -17.17 -0.94
C SER A 11 -3.04 -16.35 0.09
N ILE A 12 -4.15 -16.89 0.56
CA ILE A 12 -4.96 -16.34 1.67
C ILE A 12 -4.14 -16.16 2.96
N PHE A 13 -2.96 -16.78 3.04
CA PHE A 13 -2.01 -16.67 4.16
C PHE A 13 -1.02 -15.51 4.04
N ASP A 14 -0.96 -14.81 2.89
CA ASP A 14 -0.03 -13.69 2.64
C ASP A 14 -0.69 -12.30 2.80
N ILE A 15 -1.97 -12.25 3.20
CA ILE A 15 -2.67 -11.00 3.50
C ILE A 15 -2.55 -10.75 5.00
N ASP A 16 -1.57 -9.95 5.39
CA ASP A 16 -1.49 -9.45 6.77
C ASP A 16 -2.57 -8.38 7.05
N GLU A 17 -2.81 -8.15 8.34
CA GLU A 17 -3.82 -7.20 8.85
C GLU A 17 -3.63 -5.77 8.28
N THR A 18 -2.39 -5.37 7.99
CA THR A 18 -2.10 -4.06 7.41
C THR A 18 -2.65 -3.99 5.99
N LYS A 19 -2.42 -5.00 5.16
CA LYS A 19 -2.94 -5.04 3.78
C LYS A 19 -4.46 -4.96 3.74
N ILE A 20 -5.17 -5.60 4.68
CA ILE A 20 -6.64 -5.50 4.82
C ILE A 20 -7.06 -4.06 5.10
N LYS A 21 -6.45 -3.42 6.11
CA LYS A 21 -6.76 -2.03 6.49
C LYS A 21 -6.47 -1.03 5.36
N LEU A 22 -5.39 -1.23 4.60
CA LEU A 22 -5.10 -0.40 3.43
C LEU A 22 -6.21 -0.52 2.37
N TYR A 23 -6.70 -1.73 2.10
CA TYR A 23 -7.84 -1.94 1.21
C TYR A 23 -9.13 -1.30 1.73
N GLU A 24 -9.39 -1.36 3.03
CA GLU A 24 -10.56 -0.71 3.65
C GLU A 24 -10.54 0.81 3.43
N VAL A 25 -9.39 1.46 3.63
CA VAL A 25 -9.24 2.90 3.39
C VAL A 25 -9.41 3.24 1.92
N LEU A 26 -8.80 2.47 1.00
CA LEU A 26 -8.99 2.67 -0.45
C LEU A 26 -10.48 2.57 -0.82
N LYS A 27 -11.16 1.52 -0.35
CA LYS A 27 -12.58 1.30 -0.62
C LYS A 27 -13.46 2.40 -0.04
N ALA A 28 -13.18 2.86 1.18
CA ALA A 28 -13.92 3.95 1.83
C ALA A 28 -13.81 5.28 1.05
N ASN A 29 -12.74 5.45 0.27
CA ASN A 29 -12.48 6.61 -0.58
C ASN A 29 -12.82 6.36 -2.07
N ASN A 30 -13.55 5.29 -2.40
CA ASN A 30 -13.91 4.89 -3.77
C ASN A 30 -12.74 4.61 -4.71
N TYR A 31 -11.59 4.20 -4.16
CA TYR A 31 -10.45 3.71 -4.94
C TYR A 31 -10.49 2.18 -5.05
N HIS A 32 -10.31 1.68 -6.27
CA HIS A 32 -10.41 0.25 -6.61
C HIS A 32 -9.10 -0.30 -7.17
N TYR A 33 -7.99 -0.01 -6.49
CA TYR A 33 -6.68 -0.52 -6.87
C TYR A 33 -6.40 -1.90 -6.27
N GLU A 34 -5.62 -2.70 -6.98
CA GLU A 34 -5.03 -3.93 -6.45
C GLU A 34 -3.61 -3.64 -5.95
N ILE A 35 -3.34 -3.98 -4.68
CA ILE A 35 -2.06 -3.71 -4.01
C ILE A 35 -1.05 -4.82 -4.37
N GLN A 36 0.00 -4.45 -5.10
CA GLN A 36 1.15 -5.30 -5.37
C GLN A 36 2.08 -5.37 -4.15
N SER A 37 2.50 -4.21 -3.64
CA SER A 37 3.36 -4.09 -2.47
C SER A 37 3.10 -2.79 -1.70
N TYR A 38 3.54 -2.72 -0.46
CA TYR A 38 3.41 -1.52 0.35
C TYR A 38 4.57 -1.40 1.36
N TYR A 39 4.89 -0.18 1.78
CA TYR A 39 5.99 0.12 2.69
C TYR A 39 5.61 1.18 3.72
N LEU A 40 5.81 0.89 5.01
CA LEU A 40 5.66 1.84 6.11
C LEU A 40 6.81 2.85 6.10
N HIS A 41 6.52 4.11 5.82
CA HIS A 41 7.54 5.16 5.72
C HIS A 41 7.58 6.11 6.90
N ASN A 42 6.49 6.20 7.66
CA ASN A 42 6.44 6.99 8.87
C ASN A 42 5.47 6.40 9.89
N ASP A 43 5.84 6.42 11.16
CA ASP A 43 5.04 5.90 12.27
C ASP A 43 5.03 6.92 13.42
N TYR A 44 3.90 7.59 13.60
CA TYR A 44 3.66 8.53 14.68
C TYR A 44 3.14 7.78 15.91
N ILE A 45 4.05 7.07 16.59
CA ILE A 45 3.81 6.40 17.88
C ILE A 45 2.64 5.38 17.78
N GLY A 46 2.49 4.72 16.63
CA GLY A 46 1.43 3.76 16.36
C GLY A 46 0.05 4.37 16.07
N LEU A 47 -0.15 5.66 16.34
CA LEU A 47 -1.43 6.37 16.20
C LEU A 47 -1.76 6.72 14.75
N VAL A 48 -0.73 7.03 13.97
CA VAL A 48 -0.83 7.31 12.53
C VAL A 48 0.38 6.70 11.84
N LYS A 49 0.12 5.81 10.88
CA LYS A 49 1.14 5.12 10.09
C LYS A 49 0.96 5.49 8.63
N TYR A 50 2.01 5.98 7.98
CA TYR A 50 1.99 6.34 6.57
C TYR A 50 2.65 5.26 5.71
N PHE A 51 1.99 4.92 4.62
CA PHE A 51 2.36 3.88 3.69
C PHE A 51 2.47 4.42 2.28
N TYR A 52 3.52 4.02 1.59
CA TYR A 52 3.51 4.03 0.13
C TYR A 52 2.98 2.69 -0.35
N ILE A 53 1.98 2.72 -1.21
CA ILE A 53 1.36 1.55 -1.82
C ILE A 53 1.74 1.57 -3.30
N ARG A 54 2.32 0.48 -3.80
CA ARG A 54 2.46 0.23 -5.22
C ARG A 54 1.38 -0.74 -5.66
N THR A 55 0.61 -0.31 -6.65
CA THR A 55 -0.47 -1.08 -7.26
C THR A 55 0.05 -1.93 -8.41
N THR A 56 -0.75 -2.90 -8.86
CA THR A 56 -0.39 -3.77 -10.00
C THR A 56 -0.27 -3.02 -11.32
N ASP A 57 -0.91 -1.85 -11.46
CA ASP A 57 -0.78 -0.94 -12.59
C ASP A 57 0.39 0.06 -12.47
N ASN A 58 1.29 -0.15 -11.50
CA ASN A 58 2.42 0.72 -11.18
C ASN A 58 2.06 2.13 -10.68
N THR A 59 0.82 2.41 -10.30
CA THR A 59 0.50 3.62 -9.54
C THR A 59 1.17 3.58 -8.16
N ILE A 60 1.63 4.74 -7.66
CA ILE A 60 2.08 4.87 -6.27
C ILE A 60 1.13 5.81 -5.53
N ILE A 61 0.62 5.33 -4.41
CA ILE A 61 -0.34 6.03 -3.55
C ILE A 61 0.34 6.27 -2.20
N ASP A 62 0.26 7.50 -1.68
CA ASP A 62 0.61 7.81 -0.29
C ASP A 62 -0.67 7.81 0.54
N LEU A 63 -0.74 6.91 1.52
CA LEU A 63 -1.94 6.63 2.31
C LEU A 63 -1.57 6.43 3.78
N CYS A 64 -2.39 6.94 4.69
CA CYS A 64 -2.21 6.71 6.13
C CYS A 64 -3.26 5.76 6.71
N LEU A 65 -2.84 4.92 7.65
CA LEU A 65 -3.71 4.22 8.61
C LEU A 65 -3.68 4.97 9.93
N SER A 66 -4.84 5.29 10.48
CA SER A 66 -4.97 5.92 11.79
C SER A 66 -6.11 5.28 12.58
N GLU A 67 -5.98 5.30 13.91
CA GLU A 67 -7.09 4.98 14.82
C GLU A 67 -8.20 6.05 14.78
N PHE A 68 -7.92 7.22 14.21
CA PHE A 68 -8.86 8.32 14.06
C PHE A 68 -9.34 8.42 12.62
N PRO A 69 -10.60 8.03 12.34
CA PRO A 69 -11.11 8.02 10.97
C PRO A 69 -11.24 9.41 10.33
N GLU A 70 -11.08 10.49 11.09
CA GLU A 70 -11.16 11.86 10.61
C GLU A 70 -9.86 12.38 9.94
N VAL A 71 -8.76 11.61 9.98
CA VAL A 71 -7.41 12.04 9.52
C VAL A 71 -7.06 11.53 8.11
N PHE A 72 -7.95 10.82 7.42
CA PHE A 72 -7.62 10.22 6.12
C PHE A 72 -7.54 11.26 5.00
N VAL A 73 -6.33 11.47 4.46
CA VAL A 73 -6.12 12.16 3.19
C VAL A 73 -5.34 11.23 2.27
N VAL A 74 -5.93 10.88 1.13
CA VAL A 74 -5.28 10.08 0.07
C VAL A 74 -4.69 11.06 -0.95
N TYR A 75 -3.38 10.99 -1.17
CA TYR A 75 -2.70 11.77 -2.21
C TYR A 75 -2.29 10.85 -3.37
N GLU A 76 -2.79 11.15 -4.57
CA GLU A 76 -2.51 10.39 -5.80
C GLU A 76 -1.57 11.15 -6.74
N GLY A 77 -0.96 10.43 -7.69
CA GLY A 77 -0.26 11.04 -8.83
C GLY A 77 1.21 11.35 -8.62
N PHE A 78 1.87 10.75 -7.62
CA PHE A 78 3.32 10.88 -7.46
C PHE A 78 4.07 10.09 -8.53
N THR A 79 5.01 10.77 -9.20
CA THR A 79 5.96 10.12 -10.10
C THR A 79 7.07 9.41 -9.32
N GLU A 80 7.64 8.35 -9.92
CA GLU A 80 8.76 7.61 -9.33
C GLU A 80 9.96 8.53 -9.00
N ALA A 81 10.19 9.56 -9.81
CA ALA A 81 11.24 10.56 -9.57
C ALA A 81 10.98 11.45 -8.34
N GLN A 82 9.71 11.81 -8.09
CA GLN A 82 9.32 12.55 -6.88
C GLN A 82 9.49 11.67 -5.63
N ILE A 83 9.12 10.40 -5.74
CA ILE A 83 9.25 9.43 -4.63
C ILE A 83 10.71 9.14 -4.33
N LYS A 84 11.57 8.94 -5.34
CA LYS A 84 13.02 8.78 -5.18
C LYS A 84 13.74 10.04 -4.65
N LYS A 85 13.13 11.23 -4.70
CA LYS A 85 13.68 12.43 -4.05
C LYS A 85 13.35 12.47 -2.55
N ILE A 86 12.17 11.98 -2.18
CA ILE A 86 11.74 11.83 -0.78
C ILE A 86 12.51 10.66 -0.14
N TYR A 87 12.63 9.55 -0.88
CA TYR A 87 13.44 8.38 -0.53
C TYR A 87 14.87 8.57 -0.99
N ARG A 88 15.76 8.96 -0.09
CA ARG A 88 17.21 8.75 -0.28
C ARG A 88 17.55 7.24 -0.38
N GLY A 89 17.14 6.57 -1.47
CA GLY A 89 17.65 5.29 -1.94
C GLY A 89 17.10 3.99 -1.32
N ARG A 90 15.92 3.94 -0.69
CA ARG A 90 15.43 2.71 -0.01
C ARG A 90 14.30 1.93 -0.69
N LEU A 91 13.85 2.34 -1.87
CA LEU A 91 12.95 1.51 -2.69
C LEU A 91 13.82 0.77 -3.71
N GLN A 92 14.26 -0.44 -3.33
CA GLN A 92 14.80 -1.46 -4.24
C GLN A 92 13.67 -2.41 -4.62
#